data_AF-A0A932FR93-F1
#
_entry.id   AF-A0A932FR93-F1
#
_cell.length_a   1.000
_cell.length_b   1.000
_cell.length_c   1.000
_cell.angle_alpha   90.00
_cell.angle_beta   90.00
_cell.angle_gamma   90.00
#
_symmetry.space_group_name_H-M   'P 1'
#
loop_
_entity.id
_entity.type
_entity.pdbx_description
1 polymer ?
#
loop_
_entity_poly.entity_id
_entity_poly.type
_entity_poly.pdbx_seq_one_letter_code
_entity_poly.pdbx_strand_id
1 'polypeptide(L)'
;MLQEQTARSVSKGRGYRLEVLNPLSMEPNATLSAKPRLNDLNGKTICEVWNGAHWRAPETFPYIRELLKQRFSDIKFIPYTEFPPYSGPVRELTLYGKSEEITPVIKERRCDAVILGNGG
;
A
#
# COMPACT_ATOMS: atom_id res chain seq x y z
N MET A 1 -10.28 -41.30 2.48
CA MET A 1 -8.81 -41.34 2.66
C MET A 1 -8.22 -41.67 1.29
N LEU A 2 -7.91 -40.65 0.48
CA LEU A 2 -7.36 -40.80 -0.86
C LEU A 2 -5.99 -40.12 -0.85
N GLN A 3 -4.95 -40.94 -0.94
CA GLN A 3 -3.57 -40.50 -1.07
C GLN A 3 -3.31 -40.19 -2.54
N GLU A 4 -3.05 -38.93 -2.88
CA GLU A 4 -2.47 -38.58 -4.18
C GLU A 4 -0.94 -38.48 -4.05
N GLN A 5 -0.29 -39.39 -4.76
CA GLN A 5 1.16 -39.51 -4.84
C GLN A 5 1.72 -38.40 -5.73
N THR A 6 2.56 -37.54 -5.17
CA THR A 6 3.29 -36.52 -5.93
C THR A 6 4.52 -37.14 -6.60
N ALA A 7 4.52 -37.18 -7.93
CA ALA A 7 5.67 -37.61 -8.72
C ALA A 7 6.83 -36.60 -8.55
N ARG A 8 7.96 -37.06 -8.02
CA ARG A 8 9.20 -36.29 -7.89
C ARG A 8 10.08 -36.51 -9.12
N SER A 9 10.46 -35.44 -9.82
CA SER A 9 11.66 -35.45 -10.67
C SER A 9 12.58 -34.31 -10.22
N VAL A 10 13.87 -34.61 -10.09
CA VAL A 10 14.92 -33.68 -9.65
C VAL A 10 15.99 -33.64 -10.75
N SER A 11 16.16 -32.50 -11.41
CA SER A 11 17.28 -32.27 -12.36
C SER A 11 18.42 -31.52 -11.67
N LYS A 12 19.67 -32.02 -11.81
CA LYS A 12 20.88 -31.41 -11.24
C LYS A 12 21.43 -30.28 -12.13
N GLY A 13 21.31 -29.04 -11.64
CA GLY A 13 22.03 -27.84 -12.07
C GLY A 13 21.63 -26.71 -11.13
N ARG A 14 22.60 -25.93 -10.58
CA ARG A 14 22.45 -24.96 -9.45
C ARG A 14 20.99 -24.80 -9.01
N GLY A 15 20.54 -25.73 -8.17
CA GLY A 15 19.13 -26.11 -8.09
C GLY A 15 18.32 -25.05 -7.37
N TYR A 16 17.57 -24.25 -8.11
CA TYR A 16 16.48 -23.46 -7.55
C TYR A 16 15.31 -24.40 -7.30
N ARG A 17 14.78 -24.41 -6.07
CA ARG A 17 13.47 -25.00 -5.81
C ARG A 17 12.43 -23.98 -6.23
N LEU A 18 11.70 -24.30 -7.30
CA LEU A 18 10.56 -23.50 -7.74
C LEU A 18 9.30 -24.10 -7.11
N GLU A 19 8.48 -23.24 -6.53
CA GLU A 19 7.14 -23.58 -6.05
C GLU A 19 6.13 -22.99 -7.04
N VAL A 20 5.19 -23.81 -7.50
CA VAL A 20 4.09 -23.37 -8.36
C VAL A 20 2.92 -23.01 -7.45
N LEU A 21 2.64 -21.73 -7.34
CA LEU A 21 1.49 -21.22 -6.60
C LEU A 21 0.26 -21.18 -7.52
N ASN A 22 -0.86 -21.74 -7.07
CA ASN A 22 -2.13 -21.58 -7.76
C ASN A 22 -2.69 -20.17 -7.44
N PRO A 23 -2.92 -19.31 -8.43
CA PRO A 23 -3.41 -17.94 -8.19
C PRO A 23 -4.78 -17.89 -7.51
N LEU A 24 -5.54 -19.00 -7.53
CA LEU A 24 -6.85 -19.13 -6.87
C LEU A 24 -6.77 -19.63 -5.43
N SER A 25 -5.59 -20.07 -4.96
CA SER A 25 -5.40 -20.69 -3.64
C SER A 25 -4.98 -19.71 -2.54
N MET A 26 -4.90 -18.42 -2.85
CA MET A 26 -4.85 -17.40 -1.81
C MET A 26 -6.25 -17.26 -1.23
N GLU A 27 -6.52 -17.98 -0.14
CA GLU A 27 -7.66 -17.66 0.72
C GLU A 27 -7.61 -16.15 1.00
N PRO A 28 -8.65 -15.38 0.66
CA PRO A 28 -8.67 -13.96 0.95
C PRO A 28 -8.44 -13.81 2.44
N ASN A 29 -7.29 -13.22 2.82
CA ASN A 29 -6.94 -12.94 4.20
C ASN A 29 -8.19 -12.41 4.90
N ALA A 30 -8.55 -13.04 6.02
CA ALA A 30 -9.76 -12.79 6.79
C ALA A 30 -10.16 -11.33 6.70
N THR A 31 -11.41 -11.06 6.30
CA THR A 31 -11.95 -9.70 6.16
C THR A 31 -11.61 -8.90 7.40
N LEU A 32 -10.55 -8.10 7.33
CA LEU A 32 -10.19 -7.20 8.41
C LEU A 32 -11.39 -6.25 8.55
N SER A 33 -11.82 -5.98 9.78
CA SER A 33 -12.89 -5.02 10.06
C SER A 33 -12.44 -3.63 9.61
N ALA A 34 -12.60 -3.36 8.32
CA ALA A 34 -12.26 -2.09 7.71
C ALA A 34 -13.28 -1.06 8.20
N LYS A 35 -12.80 0.15 8.51
CA LYS A 35 -13.71 1.25 8.78
C LYS A 35 -14.64 1.47 7.58
N PRO A 36 -15.89 1.92 7.82
CA PRO A 36 -16.78 2.31 6.73
C PRO A 36 -16.09 3.27 5.76
N ARG A 37 -16.36 3.10 4.46
CA ARG A 37 -15.83 4.02 3.44
C ARG A 37 -16.34 5.42 3.70
N LEU A 38 -15.50 6.41 3.43
CA LEU A 38 -15.94 7.81 3.40
C LEU A 38 -16.84 8.01 2.17
N ASN A 39 -18.04 8.53 2.39
CA ASN A 39 -19.01 8.80 1.32
C ASN A 39 -18.75 10.15 0.63
N ASP A 40 -18.05 11.06 1.30
CA ASP A 40 -17.70 12.39 0.83
C ASP A 40 -16.35 12.79 1.44
N LEU A 41 -15.58 13.57 0.68
CA LEU A 41 -14.28 14.10 1.08
C LEU A 41 -14.32 15.62 1.35
N ASN A 42 -15.46 16.29 1.18
CA ASN A 42 -15.58 17.69 1.59
C ASN A 42 -15.35 17.85 3.10
N GLY A 43 -14.53 18.85 3.47
CA GLY A 43 -14.10 19.12 4.83
C GLY A 43 -13.10 18.10 5.40
N LYS A 44 -12.74 17.05 4.63
CA LYS A 44 -11.82 15.99 5.06
C LYS A 44 -10.37 16.35 4.76
N THR A 45 -9.47 15.86 5.62
CA THR A 45 -8.03 15.98 5.47
C THR A 45 -7.46 14.67 4.93
N ILE A 46 -6.95 14.73 3.70
CA ILE A 46 -6.28 13.62 3.04
C ILE A 46 -4.78 13.75 3.19
N CYS A 47 -4.13 12.70 3.66
CA CYS A 47 -2.68 12.65 3.78
C CYS A 47 -2.09 11.84 2.64
N GLU A 48 -1.05 12.37 2.04
CA GLU A 48 -0.28 11.70 1.00
C GLU A 48 0.97 11.10 1.64
N VAL A 49 1.26 9.84 1.36
CA VAL A 49 2.46 9.18 1.87
C VAL A 49 3.22 8.58 0.70
N TRP A 50 4.52 8.84 0.68
CA TRP A 50 5.44 8.34 -0.33
C TRP A 50 6.72 7.85 0.33
N ASN A 51 7.24 6.73 -0.16
CA ASN A 51 8.42 6.08 0.40
C ASN A 51 9.75 6.59 -0.19
N GLY A 52 9.70 7.57 -1.11
CA GLY A 52 10.89 8.09 -1.80
C GLY A 52 11.50 7.14 -2.84
N ALA A 53 11.04 5.88 -2.91
CA ALA A 53 11.60 4.83 -3.75
C ALA A 53 10.57 4.44 -4.82
N HIS A 54 10.74 5.04 -6.00
CA HIS A 54 9.98 4.79 -7.23
C HIS A 54 8.58 5.45 -7.29
N TRP A 55 8.10 5.61 -8.53
CA TRP A 55 6.86 6.28 -8.94
C TRP A 55 6.72 7.77 -8.55
N ARG A 56 7.22 8.63 -9.45
CA ARG A 56 6.88 10.05 -9.77
C ARG A 56 5.86 10.80 -8.88
N ALA A 57 5.99 10.72 -7.57
CA ALA A 57 5.13 11.38 -6.59
C ALA A 57 5.12 12.91 -6.74
N PRO A 58 6.27 13.58 -7.01
CA PRO A 58 6.27 15.00 -7.33
C PRO A 58 5.39 15.35 -8.52
N GLU A 59 5.20 14.44 -9.46
CA GLU A 59 4.38 14.68 -10.65
C GLU A 59 2.94 14.23 -10.47
N THR A 60 2.67 13.07 -9.85
CA THR A 60 1.30 12.54 -9.78
C THR A 60 0.46 13.20 -8.69
N PHE A 61 1.03 13.51 -7.51
CA PHE A 61 0.23 14.07 -6.42
C PHE A 61 -0.39 15.44 -6.77
N PRO A 62 0.30 16.37 -7.46
CA PRO A 62 -0.34 17.60 -7.95
C PRO A 62 -1.59 17.33 -8.79
N TYR A 63 -1.54 16.40 -9.75
CA TYR A 63 -2.69 16.05 -10.57
C TYR A 63 -3.81 15.38 -9.77
N ILE A 64 -3.46 14.49 -8.84
CA ILE A 64 -4.44 13.85 -7.95
C ILE A 64 -5.17 14.91 -7.12
N ARG A 65 -4.44 15.87 -6.52
CA ARG A 65 -5.04 16.98 -5.75
C ARG A 65 -5.95 17.82 -6.63
N GLU A 66 -5.54 18.16 -7.84
CA GLU A 66 -6.35 18.94 -8.77
C GLU A 66 -7.67 18.23 -9.09
N LEU A 67 -7.59 16.97 -9.52
CA LEU A 67 -8.76 16.17 -9.88
C LEU A 67 -9.70 15.93 -8.70
N LEU A 68 -9.17 15.75 -7.49
CA LEU A 68 -9.99 15.63 -6.29
C LEU A 68 -10.64 16.95 -5.90
N LYS A 69 -9.94 18.08 -6.01
CA LYS A 69 -10.50 19.41 -5.73
C LYS A 69 -11.61 19.81 -6.71
N GLN A 70 -11.54 19.34 -7.96
CA GLN A 70 -12.63 19.52 -8.92
C GLN A 70 -13.92 18.82 -8.48
N ARG A 71 -13.82 17.73 -7.71
CA ARG A 71 -14.97 16.93 -7.23
C ARG A 71 -15.41 17.32 -5.82
N PHE A 72 -14.46 17.72 -4.98
CA PHE A 72 -14.65 18.02 -3.57
C PHE A 72 -13.97 19.36 -3.27
N SER A 73 -14.72 20.46 -3.32
CA SER A 73 -14.15 21.81 -3.25
C SER A 73 -13.54 22.16 -1.88
N ASP A 74 -14.00 21.52 -0.81
CA ASP A 74 -13.53 21.75 0.57
C ASP A 74 -12.58 20.65 1.08
N ILE A 75 -12.00 19.85 0.18
CA ILE A 75 -11.01 18.83 0.56
C ILE A 75 -9.67 19.49 0.93
N LYS A 76 -9.03 18.98 1.99
CA LYS A 76 -7.73 19.45 2.49
C LYS A 76 -6.67 18.37 2.25
N PHE A 77 -5.44 18.81 2.00
CA PHE A 77 -4.31 17.90 1.77
C PHE A 77 -3.16 18.19 2.72
N ILE A 78 -2.57 17.14 3.27
CA ILE A 78 -1.24 17.16 3.86
C ILE A 78 -0.32 16.42 2.90
N PRO A 79 0.61 17.14 2.22
CA PRO A 79 1.40 16.56 1.17
C PRO A 79 2.46 15.60 1.73
N TYR A 80 2.93 14.68 0.89
CA TYR A 80 3.94 13.69 1.27
C TYR A 80 5.25 14.30 1.79
N THR A 81 5.55 15.56 1.45
CA THR A 81 6.71 16.32 1.93
C THR A 81 6.63 16.72 3.41
N GLU A 82 5.44 16.67 4.01
CA GLU A 82 5.22 16.97 5.45
C GLU A 82 5.40 15.72 6.33
N PHE A 83 5.72 14.58 5.72
CA PHE A 83 6.01 13.32 6.38
C PHE A 83 7.51 13.02 6.30
N PRO A 84 8.08 12.37 7.34
CA PRO A 84 9.48 11.95 7.29
C PRO A 84 9.74 11.09 6.05
N PRO A 85 10.85 11.31 5.31
CA PRO A 85 11.22 10.43 4.22
C PRO A 85 11.41 9.01 4.78
N TYR A 86 10.69 8.05 4.22
CA TYR A 86 10.85 6.65 4.58
C TYR A 86 12.27 6.21 4.20
N SER A 87 13.09 5.87 5.20
CA SER A 87 14.51 5.52 5.03
C SER A 87 14.79 4.02 5.20
N GLY A 88 13.76 3.18 5.26
CA GLY A 88 13.91 1.73 5.37
C GLY A 88 14.37 1.07 4.06
N PRO A 89 15.07 -0.09 4.12
CA PRO A 89 15.51 -0.80 2.93
C PRO A 89 14.30 -1.17 2.05
N VAL A 90 14.34 -0.77 0.77
CA VAL A 90 13.32 -0.99 -0.29
C VAL A 90 12.87 -2.46 -0.38
N ARG A 91 13.70 -3.39 0.09
CA ARG A 91 13.51 -4.85 0.03
C ARG A 91 12.60 -5.42 1.13
N GLU A 92 12.25 -4.62 2.14
CA GLU A 92 11.32 -4.96 3.22
C GLU A 92 10.03 -4.12 3.12
N LEU A 93 9.52 -3.93 1.90
CA LEU A 93 8.10 -3.67 1.69
C LEU A 93 7.29 -4.95 2.01
N THR A 94 7.31 -5.39 3.27
CA THR A 94 6.18 -6.10 3.86
C THR A 94 5.01 -5.12 3.98
N LEU A 95 4.48 -4.61 2.86
CA LEU A 95 3.33 -3.69 2.73
C LEU A 95 3.39 -2.36 3.51
N TYR A 96 4.26 -2.22 4.48
CA TYR A 96 4.47 -1.08 5.36
C TYR A 96 5.88 -1.32 5.90
N GLY A 97 6.83 -0.46 5.55
CA GLY A 97 7.92 -0.25 6.49
C GLY A 97 7.31 -0.02 7.86
N LYS A 98 7.70 -0.85 8.84
CA LYS A 98 7.05 -1.02 10.16
C LYS A 98 5.97 0.03 10.39
N SER A 99 4.70 -0.35 10.19
CA SER A 99 3.52 0.53 10.35
C SER A 99 3.55 1.39 11.62
N GLU A 100 4.32 0.93 12.62
CA GLU A 100 4.69 1.57 13.87
C GLU A 100 5.26 2.99 13.72
N GLU A 101 5.97 3.33 12.64
CA GLU A 101 6.61 4.65 12.48
C GLU A 101 5.69 5.69 11.85
N ILE A 102 4.87 5.30 10.86
CA ILE A 102 4.00 6.25 10.13
C ILE A 102 2.62 6.42 10.78
N THR A 103 2.10 5.39 11.46
CA THR A 103 0.77 5.43 12.09
C THR A 103 0.64 6.52 13.14
N PRO A 104 1.62 6.73 14.05
CA PRO A 104 1.56 7.82 15.03
C PRO A 104 1.51 9.19 14.34
N VAL A 105 2.31 9.39 13.30
CA VAL A 105 2.35 10.66 12.55
C VAL A 105 1.01 10.91 11.86
N ILE A 106 0.42 9.91 11.20
CA ILE A 106 -0.91 10.03 10.57
C ILE A 106 -1.99 10.39 11.60
N LYS A 107 -1.95 9.76 12.79
CA LYS A 107 -2.89 10.04 13.89
C LYS A 107 -2.72 11.45 14.44
N GLU A 108 -1.47 11.89 14.65
CA GLU A 108 -1.15 13.23 15.15
C GLU A 108 -1.60 14.32 14.16
N ARG A 109 -1.38 14.09 12.87
CA ARG A 109 -1.82 14.99 11.78
C ARG A 109 -3.32 14.96 11.53
N ARG A 110 -4.08 14.10 12.22
CA ARG A 110 -5.55 13.95 12.14
C ARG A 110 -6.06 13.74 10.71
N CYS A 111 -5.40 12.87 9.96
CA CYS A 111 -5.85 12.47 8.63
C CYS A 111 -7.19 11.71 8.71
N ASP A 112 -8.16 12.08 7.88
CA ASP A 112 -9.41 11.34 7.70
C ASP A 112 -9.24 10.13 6.78
N ALA A 113 -8.36 10.26 5.78
CA ALA A 113 -7.95 9.19 4.89
C ALA A 113 -6.51 9.41 4.37
N VAL A 114 -5.91 8.34 3.85
CA VAL A 114 -4.51 8.33 3.39
C VAL A 114 -4.45 7.74 1.99
N ILE A 115 -3.71 8.39 1.10
CA ILE A 115 -3.34 7.83 -0.20
C ILE A 115 -1.98 7.16 -0.02
N LEU A 116 -1.99 5.83 -0.08
CA LEU A 116 -0.81 4.97 0.02
C LEU A 116 -0.51 4.40 -1.38
N GLY A 117 0.70 4.64 -1.89
CA GLY A 117 1.13 4.09 -3.17
C GLY A 117 0.44 4.73 -4.38
N ASN A 118 1.11 5.66 -5.02
CA ASN A 118 0.73 6.25 -6.31
C ASN A 118 1.46 5.52 -7.46
N GLY A 119 1.44 4.18 -7.46
CA GLY A 119 2.21 3.34 -8.37
C GLY A 119 1.97 1.86 -8.12
N GLY A 120 1.83 1.07 -9.20
CA GLY A 120 1.43 -0.35 -9.16
C GLY A 120 2.55 -1.32 -8.82
#